data_AF-A0A0C2C1X3-F1
#
_entry.id   AF-A0A0C2C1X3-F1
#
_cell.length_a   1.000
_cell.length_b   1.000
_cell.length_c   1.000
_cell.angle_alpha   90.00
_cell.angle_beta   90.00
_cell.angle_gamma   90.00
#
_symmetry.space_group_name_H-M   'P 1'
#
loop_
_entity.id
_entity.type
_entity.pdbx_description
1 polymer ?
#
loop_
_entity_poly.entity_id
_entity_poly.type
_entity_poly.pdbx_seq_one_letter_code
_entity_poly.pdbx_strand_id
1 'polypeptide(L)'
;MKGKLKSDCQNYIRVLARQSSGKALICGTHAFSPKCREYVYSSVDGTLKNTRQFDGQGISPYDPRDNSTVVYLPETHEIYTGTVSDFVGNDPLIYRKRIGENDRDNGIRTQRDDARVLDTPNFVGSFVYKEHVYYWYRERAAEAMDNNEERQIYARVARVCRNDKGGARPANERWTSFMKARLNCSLPSATPFYFNELNPDDFPAFLRRLIFDV
;
A
#
# COMPACT_ATOMS: atom_id res chain seq x y z
N MET A 1 -27.59 -4.47 0.70
CA MET A 1 -26.92 -5.06 1.88
C MET A 1 -25.93 -6.11 1.37
N LYS A 2 -24.65 -6.09 1.76
CA LYS A 2 -23.59 -7.01 1.22
C LYS A 2 -23.04 -8.00 2.27
N GLY A 3 -23.80 -8.28 3.35
CA GLY A 3 -23.44 -9.31 4.34
C GLY A 3 -22.32 -8.98 5.33
N LYS A 4 -21.93 -7.71 5.49
CA LYS A 4 -20.92 -7.28 6.48
C LYS A 4 -21.55 -6.93 7.83
N LEU A 5 -20.76 -7.02 8.92
CA LEU A 5 -21.21 -6.66 10.26
C LEU A 5 -21.52 -5.16 10.35
N LYS A 6 -22.47 -4.77 11.20
CA LYS A 6 -22.81 -3.35 11.44
C LYS A 6 -21.62 -2.55 11.97
N SER A 7 -20.76 -3.19 12.78
CA SER A 7 -19.50 -2.61 13.25
C SER A 7 -18.57 -2.27 12.09
N ASP A 8 -18.49 -3.10 11.06
CA ASP A 8 -17.54 -2.92 9.97
C ASP A 8 -18.03 -1.87 8.97
N CYS A 9 -19.34 -1.60 8.94
CA CYS A 9 -19.99 -0.59 8.11
C CYS A 9 -19.82 0.85 8.66
N GLN A 10 -18.62 1.19 9.14
CA GLN A 10 -18.24 2.54 9.59
C GLN A 10 -17.15 3.12 8.69
N ASN A 11 -16.82 4.40 8.89
CA ASN A 11 -15.67 5.01 8.23
C ASN A 11 -14.43 4.93 9.10
N TYR A 12 -13.60 3.91 8.87
CA TYR A 12 -12.31 3.76 9.54
C TYR A 12 -11.25 4.53 8.75
N ILE A 13 -10.57 5.47 9.41
CA ILE A 13 -9.51 6.26 8.77
C ILE A 13 -8.26 5.38 8.61
N ARG A 14 -7.72 5.33 7.39
CA ARG A 14 -6.57 4.47 7.03
C ARG A 14 -5.42 5.24 6.39
N VAL A 15 -5.68 6.45 5.92
CA VAL A 15 -4.66 7.35 5.37
C VAL A 15 -4.81 8.71 6.00
N LEU A 16 -3.68 9.25 6.46
CA LEU A 16 -3.53 10.63 6.89
C LEU A 16 -2.19 11.15 6.35
N ALA A 17 -2.25 12.19 5.52
CA ALA A 17 -1.07 12.81 4.95
C ALA A 17 -1.20 14.33 4.93
N ARG A 18 -0.08 15.03 5.05
CA ARG A 18 -0.01 16.50 4.95
C ARG A 18 0.47 16.89 3.56
N GLN A 19 -0.31 17.71 2.87
CA GLN A 19 0.07 18.27 1.58
C GLN A 19 0.98 19.49 1.74
N SER A 20 1.77 19.78 0.72
CA SER A 20 2.65 20.98 0.63
C SER A 20 1.86 22.29 0.76
N SER A 21 0.60 22.30 0.31
CA SER A 21 -0.36 23.40 0.44
C SER A 21 -0.84 23.67 1.87
N GLY A 22 -0.47 22.81 2.84
CA GLY A 22 -0.97 22.85 4.22
C GLY A 22 -2.31 22.11 4.43
N LYS A 23 -2.93 21.60 3.35
CA LYS A 23 -4.11 20.73 3.44
C LYS A 23 -3.78 19.38 4.06
N ALA A 24 -4.73 18.78 4.75
CA ALA A 24 -4.68 17.39 5.20
C ALA A 24 -5.45 16.50 4.22
N LEU A 25 -4.79 15.47 3.68
CA LEU A 25 -5.41 14.40 2.91
C LEU A 25 -5.79 13.26 3.88
N ILE A 26 -7.07 12.94 3.93
CA ILE A 26 -7.62 11.90 4.81
C ILE A 26 -8.43 10.92 3.97
N CYS A 27 -8.09 9.63 4.03
CA CYS A 27 -8.89 8.58 3.40
C CYS A 27 -9.33 7.52 4.41
N GLY A 28 -10.50 6.94 4.18
CA GLY A 28 -11.04 5.88 5.02
C GLY A 28 -11.92 4.92 4.25
N THR A 29 -12.24 3.81 4.92
CA THR A 29 -13.02 2.68 4.37
C THR A 29 -14.43 3.07 3.96
N HIS A 30 -14.99 4.09 4.61
CA HIS A 30 -16.32 4.65 4.37
C HIS A 30 -17.39 3.56 4.12
N ALA A 31 -17.51 2.63 5.07
CA ALA A 31 -18.42 1.49 5.04
C ALA A 31 -18.26 0.62 3.77
N PHE A 32 -17.02 0.18 3.49
CA PHE A 32 -16.68 -0.58 2.29
C PHE A 32 -16.96 0.18 0.97
N SER A 33 -16.78 1.50 0.97
CA SER A 33 -16.81 2.34 -0.22
C SER A 33 -15.76 3.44 -0.09
N PRO A 34 -14.47 3.11 -0.18
CA PRO A 34 -13.37 3.98 0.22
C PRO A 34 -13.47 5.39 -0.37
N LYS A 35 -13.26 6.41 0.46
CA LYS A 35 -13.25 7.82 0.04
C LYS A 35 -12.04 8.54 0.58
N CYS A 36 -11.53 9.46 -0.22
CA CYS A 36 -10.50 10.41 0.16
C CYS A 36 -11.06 11.83 0.19
N ARG A 37 -10.57 12.62 1.13
CA ARG A 37 -10.99 14.01 1.35
C ARG A 37 -9.79 14.89 1.66
N GLU A 38 -9.83 16.12 1.15
CA GLU A 38 -8.88 17.17 1.53
C GLU A 38 -9.55 18.12 2.52
N TYR A 39 -8.82 18.45 3.59
CA TYR A 39 -9.28 19.34 4.64
C TYR A 39 -8.31 20.52 4.82
N VAL A 40 -8.86 21.71 5.03
CA VAL A 40 -8.11 22.90 5.47
C VAL A 40 -8.55 23.24 6.89
N TYR A 41 -7.60 23.51 7.77
CA TYR A 41 -7.90 24.02 9.10
C TYR A 41 -8.24 25.52 9.04
N SER A 42 -9.46 25.88 9.43
CA SER A 42 -9.89 27.28 9.60
C SER A 42 -9.56 27.73 11.02
N SER A 43 -8.57 28.61 11.19
CA SER A 43 -8.24 29.20 12.49
C SER A 43 -9.34 30.10 13.03
N VAL A 44 -10.15 30.70 12.15
CA VAL A 44 -11.27 31.58 12.52
C VAL A 44 -12.40 30.77 13.19
N ASP A 45 -12.72 29.60 12.63
CA ASP A 45 -13.83 28.78 13.12
C ASP A 45 -13.36 27.65 14.05
N GLY A 46 -12.05 27.47 14.21
CA GLY A 46 -11.45 26.35 14.96
C GLY A 46 -11.75 24.96 14.38
N THR A 47 -12.15 24.87 13.10
CA THR A 47 -12.68 23.63 12.49
C THR A 47 -11.94 23.23 11.22
N LEU A 48 -11.95 21.92 10.91
CA LEU A 48 -11.49 21.38 9.63
C LEU A 48 -12.61 21.47 8.60
N LYS A 49 -12.39 22.24 7.53
CA LYS A 49 -13.33 22.36 6.40
C LYS A 49 -12.91 21.43 5.28
N ASN A 50 -13.84 20.58 4.84
CA ASN A 50 -13.64 19.75 3.65
C ASN A 50 -13.64 20.65 2.41
N THR A 51 -12.58 20.57 1.61
CA THR A 51 -12.46 21.32 0.35
C THR A 51 -12.65 20.45 -0.89
N ARG A 52 -12.50 19.13 -0.77
CA ARG A 52 -12.59 18.19 -1.88
C ARG A 52 -12.88 16.77 -1.38
N GLN A 53 -13.70 16.02 -2.13
CA GLN A 53 -13.91 14.60 -1.95
C GLN A 53 -13.75 13.87 -3.28
N PHE A 54 -13.08 12.71 -3.28
CA PHE A 54 -12.91 11.85 -4.44
C PHE A 54 -12.87 10.37 -4.04
N ASP A 55 -12.86 9.49 -5.04
CA ASP A 55 -12.84 8.06 -4.83
C ASP A 55 -11.52 7.57 -4.21
N GLY A 56 -11.59 6.68 -3.22
CA GLY A 56 -10.44 6.14 -2.50
C GLY A 56 -10.01 4.76 -2.97
N GLN A 57 -10.57 4.22 -4.05
CA GLN A 57 -10.21 2.91 -4.59
C GLN A 57 -8.71 2.84 -4.88
N GLY A 58 -8.06 1.77 -4.39
CA GLY A 58 -6.63 1.60 -4.50
C GLY A 58 -5.79 2.52 -3.61
N ILE A 59 -6.39 3.44 -2.85
CA ILE A 59 -5.69 4.32 -1.88
C ILE A 59 -5.99 3.89 -0.44
N SER A 60 -7.26 3.60 -0.14
CA SER A 60 -7.71 3.12 1.17
C SER A 60 -8.42 1.78 0.98
N PRO A 61 -8.23 0.81 1.90
CA PRO A 61 -8.91 -0.48 1.81
C PRO A 61 -10.42 -0.36 2.00
N TYR A 62 -11.14 -1.38 1.54
CA TYR A 62 -12.58 -1.53 1.74
C TYR A 62 -12.88 -2.09 3.14
N ASP A 63 -12.17 -3.15 3.56
CA ASP A 63 -12.35 -3.78 4.87
C ASP A 63 -11.44 -3.10 5.92
N PRO A 64 -11.96 -2.73 7.10
CA PRO A 64 -11.13 -2.16 8.17
C PRO A 64 -10.11 -3.14 8.77
N ARG A 65 -10.13 -4.42 8.38
CA ARG A 65 -9.16 -5.43 8.81
C ARG A 65 -8.02 -5.63 7.80
N ASP A 66 -8.12 -5.05 6.61
CA ASP A 66 -7.09 -5.18 5.59
C ASP A 66 -5.86 -4.34 5.95
N ASN A 67 -4.72 -5.00 6.11
CA ASN A 67 -3.46 -4.32 6.34
C ASN A 67 -3.00 -3.65 5.04
N SER A 68 -2.78 -2.36 5.13
CA SER A 68 -2.41 -1.49 4.01
C SER A 68 -1.30 -0.56 4.45
N THR A 69 -0.56 -0.03 3.48
CA THR A 69 0.52 0.93 3.74
C THR A 69 0.41 2.11 2.79
N VAL A 70 0.91 3.26 3.23
CA VAL A 70 0.84 4.52 2.48
C VAL A 70 2.10 5.35 2.68
N VAL A 71 2.58 5.94 1.59
CA VAL A 71 3.57 7.01 1.57
C VAL A 71 3.03 8.13 0.69
N TYR A 72 3.05 9.34 1.19
CA TYR A 72 2.70 10.53 0.41
C TYR A 72 3.94 11.38 0.19
N LEU A 73 4.16 11.82 -1.05
CA LEU A 73 5.24 12.70 -1.48
C LEU A 73 4.69 14.11 -1.74
N PRO A 74 4.85 15.07 -0.80
CA PRO A 74 4.34 16.42 -0.97
C PRO A 74 4.95 17.19 -2.14
N GLU A 75 6.18 16.86 -2.54
CA GLU A 75 6.92 17.52 -3.60
C GLU A 75 6.40 17.20 -5.01
N THR A 76 5.90 15.98 -5.23
CA THR A 76 5.29 15.56 -6.51
C THR A 76 3.77 15.45 -6.43
N HIS A 77 3.20 15.61 -5.23
CA HIS A 77 1.79 15.38 -4.92
C HIS A 77 1.35 13.95 -5.23
N GLU A 78 2.26 12.97 -5.12
CA GLU A 78 1.98 11.57 -5.43
C GLU A 78 1.76 10.77 -4.16
N ILE A 79 0.73 9.93 -4.17
CA ILE A 79 0.48 8.94 -3.13
C ILE A 79 0.89 7.56 -3.65
N TYR A 80 1.62 6.82 -2.83
CA TYR A 80 2.09 5.47 -3.05
C TYR A 80 1.44 4.58 -2.00
N THR A 81 0.82 3.49 -2.42
CA THR A 81 -0.01 2.65 -1.54
C THR A 81 0.19 1.18 -1.83
N GLY A 82 0.05 0.36 -0.79
CA GLY A 82 -0.15 -1.08 -0.91
C GLY A 82 -1.45 -1.41 -0.22
N THR A 83 -2.45 -1.88 -0.97
CA THR A 83 -3.80 -2.18 -0.47
C THR A 83 -4.54 -3.13 -1.43
N VAL A 84 -5.87 -3.17 -1.36
CA VAL A 84 -6.78 -3.83 -2.31
C VAL A 84 -7.68 -2.81 -3.01
N SER A 85 -8.03 -3.05 -4.27
CA SER A 85 -8.90 -2.17 -5.07
C SER A 85 -10.33 -2.67 -5.24
N ASP A 86 -10.73 -3.78 -4.62
CA ASP A 86 -12.09 -4.30 -4.73
C ASP A 86 -12.71 -4.64 -3.36
N PHE A 87 -14.04 -4.77 -3.35
CA PHE A 87 -14.80 -5.08 -2.13
C PHE A 87 -14.48 -6.46 -1.56
N VAL A 88 -14.08 -7.40 -2.41
CA VAL A 88 -13.81 -8.80 -2.03
C VAL A 88 -12.38 -8.97 -1.49
N GLY A 89 -11.44 -8.14 -1.93
CA GLY A 89 -10.02 -8.25 -1.59
C GLY A 89 -9.22 -9.13 -2.55
N ASN A 90 -9.75 -9.41 -3.74
CA ASN A 90 -9.12 -10.26 -4.75
C ASN A 90 -8.23 -9.46 -5.73
N ASP A 91 -8.28 -8.13 -5.69
CA ASP A 91 -7.44 -7.26 -6.52
C ASP A 91 -6.42 -6.50 -5.64
N PRO A 92 -5.38 -7.18 -5.10
CA PRO A 92 -4.32 -6.50 -4.37
C PRO A 92 -3.43 -5.71 -5.33
N LEU A 93 -2.94 -4.56 -4.89
CA LEU A 93 -2.09 -3.71 -5.71
C LEU A 93 -1.08 -2.90 -4.91
N ILE A 94 0.08 -2.68 -5.54
CA ILE A 94 0.94 -1.55 -5.24
C ILE A 94 0.63 -0.46 -6.27
N TYR A 95 0.19 0.69 -5.80
CA TYR A 95 -0.40 1.74 -6.63
C TYR A 95 0.23 3.11 -6.37
N ARG A 96 0.42 3.89 -7.43
CA ARG A 96 0.74 5.31 -7.38
C ARG A 96 -0.32 6.12 -8.09
N LYS A 97 -0.78 7.19 -7.45
CA LYS A 97 -1.65 8.21 -8.05
C LYS A 97 -1.20 9.61 -7.68
N ARG A 98 -1.29 10.56 -8.61
CA ARG A 98 -1.14 11.99 -8.30
C ARG A 98 -2.44 12.55 -7.74
N ILE A 99 -2.35 13.20 -6.58
CA ILE A 99 -3.46 13.86 -5.92
C ILE A 99 -3.43 15.35 -6.31
N GLY A 100 -4.30 15.72 -7.24
CA GLY A 100 -4.44 17.09 -7.72
C GLY A 100 -5.78 17.30 -8.40
N GLU A 101 -6.13 18.55 -8.70
CA GLU A 101 -7.46 18.93 -9.21
C GLU A 101 -7.78 18.32 -10.58
N ASN A 102 -6.75 17.98 -11.37
CA ASN A 102 -6.89 17.30 -12.64
C ASN A 102 -6.87 15.78 -12.46
N ASP A 103 -8.04 15.14 -12.45
CA ASP A 103 -8.23 13.68 -12.30
C ASP A 103 -7.90 12.88 -13.59
N ARG A 104 -6.97 13.41 -14.42
CA ARG A 104 -6.52 12.75 -15.66
C ARG A 104 -5.42 11.72 -15.44
N ASP A 105 -4.89 11.64 -14.23
CA ASP A 105 -3.90 10.63 -13.87
C ASP A 105 -4.61 9.31 -13.52
N ASN A 106 -4.55 8.35 -14.45
CA ASN A 106 -5.04 7.00 -14.23
C ASN A 106 -4.20 6.22 -13.18
N GLY A 107 -3.02 6.75 -12.84
CA GLY A 107 -2.08 6.14 -11.92
C GLY A 107 -1.31 4.97 -12.53
N ILE A 108 -0.38 4.42 -11.75
CA ILE A 108 0.42 3.25 -12.10
C ILE A 108 0.21 2.18 -11.05
N ARG A 109 -0.14 0.98 -11.48
CA ARG A 109 -0.39 -0.17 -10.60
C ARG A 109 0.44 -1.39 -10.99
N THR A 110 0.53 -2.34 -10.06
CA THR A 110 0.98 -3.71 -10.36
C THR A 110 -0.01 -4.41 -11.30
N GLN A 111 0.51 -5.37 -12.07
CA GLN A 111 -0.28 -6.23 -12.94
C GLN A 111 -1.38 -6.93 -12.12
N ARG A 112 -2.61 -6.89 -12.63
CA ARG A 112 -3.76 -7.56 -12.05
C ARG A 112 -3.77 -9.04 -12.44
N ASP A 113 -4.30 -9.87 -11.54
CA ASP A 113 -4.52 -11.32 -11.72
C ASP A 113 -3.24 -12.12 -12.06
N ASP A 114 -2.06 -11.65 -11.62
CA ASP A 114 -0.80 -12.39 -11.74
C ASP A 114 -0.20 -12.67 -10.35
N ALA A 115 -0.37 -13.89 -9.86
CA ALA A 115 0.13 -14.34 -8.56
C ALA A 115 1.67 -14.25 -8.43
N ARG A 116 2.41 -14.20 -9.54
CA ARG A 116 3.87 -13.97 -9.49
C ARG A 116 4.19 -12.53 -9.10
N VAL A 117 3.27 -11.59 -9.32
CA VAL A 117 3.42 -10.19 -8.95
C VAL A 117 2.97 -9.95 -7.52
N LEU A 118 1.73 -10.27 -7.18
CA LEU A 118 1.19 -10.22 -5.82
C LEU A 118 0.15 -11.33 -5.62
N ASP A 119 0.23 -12.06 -4.50
CA ASP A 119 -0.77 -13.08 -4.16
C ASP A 119 -1.18 -13.00 -2.69
N THR A 120 -2.40 -12.49 -2.43
CA THR A 120 -2.94 -12.26 -1.08
C THR A 120 -1.96 -11.52 -0.14
N PRO A 121 -1.34 -10.40 -0.56
CA PRO A 121 -0.36 -9.72 0.27
C PRO A 121 -1.00 -9.07 1.50
N ASN A 122 -0.27 -9.09 2.61
CA ASN A 122 -0.58 -8.35 3.82
C ASN A 122 0.51 -7.31 4.06
N PHE A 123 0.19 -6.04 3.82
CA PHE A 123 1.17 -4.95 3.84
C PHE A 123 1.52 -4.54 5.27
N VAL A 124 2.81 -4.44 5.55
CA VAL A 124 3.35 -4.10 6.88
C VAL A 124 3.79 -2.65 6.93
N GLY A 125 4.42 -2.15 5.85
CA GLY A 125 4.84 -0.77 5.80
C GLY A 125 5.54 -0.40 4.49
N SER A 126 5.74 0.90 4.28
CA SER A 126 6.45 1.43 3.13
C SER A 126 7.18 2.71 3.48
N PHE A 127 8.28 2.99 2.76
CA PHE A 127 9.03 4.23 2.91
C PHE A 127 9.80 4.58 1.63
N VAL A 128 10.25 5.82 1.56
CA VAL A 128 11.10 6.31 0.48
C VAL A 128 12.55 6.27 0.92
N TYR A 129 13.40 5.73 0.05
CA TYR A 129 14.85 5.81 0.23
C TYR A 129 15.53 6.00 -1.11
N LYS A 130 16.24 7.12 -1.25
CA LYS A 130 16.84 7.57 -2.52
C LYS A 130 15.76 7.57 -3.61
N GLU A 131 16.06 7.00 -4.78
CA GLU A 131 15.17 7.02 -5.95
C GLU A 131 14.02 6.01 -5.94
N HIS A 132 13.80 5.32 -4.82
CA HIS A 132 12.83 4.23 -4.77
C HIS A 132 11.83 4.38 -3.61
N VAL A 133 10.64 3.84 -3.82
CA VAL A 133 9.69 3.53 -2.75
C VAL A 133 9.75 2.04 -2.50
N TYR A 134 9.95 1.68 -1.24
CA TYR A 134 10.04 0.30 -0.80
C TYR A 134 8.78 -0.11 -0.02
N TYR A 135 8.40 -1.39 -0.13
CA TYR A 135 7.21 -1.97 0.49
C TYR A 135 7.58 -3.27 1.19
N TRP A 136 7.18 -3.41 2.45
CA TRP A 136 7.30 -4.64 3.23
C TRP A 136 5.93 -5.26 3.39
N TYR A 137 5.85 -6.55 3.11
CA TYR A 137 4.62 -7.32 3.21
C TYR A 137 4.96 -8.80 3.32
N ARG A 138 3.97 -9.61 3.64
CA ARG A 138 4.02 -11.07 3.44
C ARG A 138 2.95 -11.48 2.44
N GLU A 139 3.21 -12.50 1.65
CA GLU A 139 2.29 -12.99 0.62
C GLU A 139 2.43 -14.52 0.48
N ARG A 140 1.50 -15.14 -0.25
CA ARG A 140 1.68 -16.51 -0.74
C ARG A 140 2.72 -16.51 -1.85
N ALA A 141 3.81 -17.23 -1.65
CA ALA A 141 4.91 -17.29 -2.59
C ALA A 141 4.54 -18.18 -3.79
N ALA A 142 4.42 -17.58 -4.97
CA ALA A 142 4.13 -18.32 -6.21
C ALA A 142 5.23 -19.33 -6.56
N GLU A 143 6.46 -19.11 -6.10
CA GLU A 143 7.62 -19.96 -6.35
C GLU A 143 7.87 -21.06 -5.30
N ALA A 144 7.10 -21.11 -4.21
CA ALA A 144 7.36 -22.03 -3.12
C ALA A 144 6.10 -22.81 -2.69
N MET A 145 6.18 -24.12 -2.81
CA MET A 145 5.18 -25.07 -2.33
C MET A 145 5.77 -25.92 -1.22
N ASP A 146 4.96 -26.25 -0.22
CA ASP A 146 5.31 -27.21 0.80
C ASP A 146 4.99 -28.66 0.36
N ASN A 147 5.22 -29.62 1.26
CA ASN A 147 5.00 -31.04 0.98
C ASN A 147 3.51 -31.42 0.81
N ASN A 148 2.59 -30.53 1.18
CA ASN A 148 1.16 -30.70 1.03
C ASN A 148 0.63 -29.98 -0.24
N GLU A 149 1.53 -29.52 -1.12
CA GLU A 149 1.22 -28.73 -2.31
C GLU A 149 0.59 -27.36 -2.00
N GLU A 150 0.73 -26.87 -0.77
CA GLU A 150 0.25 -25.56 -0.36
C GLU A 150 1.33 -24.50 -0.57
N ARG A 151 0.93 -23.32 -1.04
CA ARG A 151 1.85 -22.18 -1.20
C ARG A 151 2.34 -21.71 0.16
N GLN A 152 3.65 -21.65 0.32
CA GLN A 152 4.25 -21.10 1.54
C GLN A 152 4.05 -19.59 1.60
N ILE A 153 3.92 -19.06 2.81
CA ILE A 153 3.97 -17.60 3.04
C ILE A 153 5.43 -17.16 3.08
N TYR A 154 5.78 -16.09 2.36
CA TYR A 154 7.09 -15.44 2.46
C TYR A 154 6.96 -13.95 2.78
N ALA A 155 7.86 -13.47 3.64
CA ALA A 155 8.13 -12.06 3.84
C ALA A 155 8.88 -11.50 2.63
N ARG A 156 8.46 -10.31 2.18
CA ARG A 156 8.96 -9.65 0.98
C ARG A 156 9.37 -8.23 1.28
N VAL A 157 10.39 -7.80 0.54
CA VAL A 157 10.60 -6.39 0.22
C VAL A 157 10.38 -6.21 -1.27
N ALA A 158 9.55 -5.24 -1.65
CA ALA A 158 9.42 -4.79 -3.04
C ALA A 158 9.91 -3.35 -3.17
N ARG A 159 10.26 -2.96 -4.39
CA ARG A 159 10.62 -1.60 -4.74
C ARG A 159 10.04 -1.18 -6.08
N VAL A 160 9.83 0.13 -6.24
CA VAL A 160 9.51 0.80 -7.50
C VAL A 160 10.34 2.08 -7.60
N CYS A 161 10.68 2.53 -8.81
CA CYS A 161 11.33 3.81 -9.04
C CYS A 161 10.30 4.95 -8.89
N ARG A 162 10.69 6.03 -8.19
CA ARG A 162 9.82 7.22 -8.04
C ARG A 162 9.49 7.87 -9.37
N ASN A 163 10.43 7.86 -10.31
CA ASN A 163 10.31 8.46 -11.63
C ASN A 163 9.76 7.50 -12.70
N ASP A 164 9.27 6.31 -12.34
CA ASP A 164 8.67 5.37 -13.29
C ASP A 164 7.48 6.04 -13.99
N LYS A 165 7.43 5.97 -15.31
CA LYS A 165 6.38 6.59 -16.14
C LYS A 165 5.39 5.57 -16.71
N GLY A 166 5.57 4.31 -16.33
CA GLY A 166 4.86 3.19 -16.91
C GLY A 166 5.43 2.78 -18.27
N GLY A 167 4.88 1.71 -18.82
CA GLY A 167 5.29 1.20 -20.11
C GLY A 167 4.83 2.05 -21.29
N ALA A 168 5.31 1.74 -22.49
CA ALA A 168 4.66 2.21 -23.69
C ALA A 168 3.20 1.71 -23.74
N ARG A 169 2.31 2.46 -24.39
CA ARG A 169 0.91 2.03 -24.58
C ARG A 169 0.90 0.62 -25.20
N PRO A 170 0.07 -0.31 -24.68
CA PRO A 170 -1.03 -0.11 -23.73
C PRO A 170 -0.65 -0.24 -22.23
N ALA A 171 0.62 -0.43 -21.89
CA ALA A 171 1.08 -0.69 -20.52
C ALA A 171 1.46 0.58 -19.71
N ASN A 172 0.98 1.76 -20.12
CA ASN A 172 1.30 3.05 -19.48
C ASN A 172 0.79 3.18 -18.04
N GLU A 173 -0.14 2.32 -17.63
CA GLU A 173 -0.68 2.23 -16.27
C GLU A 173 0.00 1.14 -15.41
N ARG A 174 1.08 0.52 -15.90
CA ARG A 174 1.79 -0.58 -15.23
C ARG A 174 3.20 -0.21 -14.88
N TRP A 175 3.66 -0.61 -13.70
CA TRP A 175 5.05 -0.43 -13.29
C TRP A 175 6.02 -1.08 -14.28
N THR A 176 7.10 -0.38 -14.60
CA THR A 176 8.24 -0.93 -15.38
C THR A 176 9.43 -1.26 -14.49
N SER A 177 9.40 -0.78 -13.24
CA SER A 177 10.47 -0.90 -12.25
C SER A 177 10.12 -1.76 -11.03
N PHE A 178 8.92 -2.37 -11.02
CA PHE A 178 8.51 -3.23 -9.91
C PHE A 178 9.41 -4.45 -9.81
N MET A 179 10.04 -4.61 -8.65
CA MET A 179 10.79 -5.81 -8.29
C MET A 179 10.51 -6.18 -6.84
N LYS A 180 10.52 -7.48 -6.53
CA LYS A 180 10.40 -8.00 -5.17
C LYS A 180 11.44 -9.06 -4.87
N ALA A 181 11.81 -9.19 -3.61
CA ALA A 181 12.74 -10.19 -3.11
C ALA A 181 12.22 -10.79 -1.80
N ARG A 182 12.58 -12.05 -1.54
CA ARG A 182 12.33 -12.71 -0.25
C ARG A 182 13.23 -12.11 0.83
N LEU A 183 12.67 -11.83 2.00
CA LEU A 183 13.43 -11.53 3.21
C LEU A 183 13.86 -12.83 3.88
N ASN A 184 15.15 -12.97 4.19
CA ASN A 184 15.67 -14.12 4.89
C ASN A 184 15.88 -13.77 6.37
N CYS A 185 14.92 -14.17 7.19
CA CYS A 185 15.05 -14.20 8.64
C CYS A 185 15.08 -15.67 9.08
N SER A 186 16.23 -16.18 9.50
CA SER A 186 16.38 -17.59 9.84
C SER A 186 17.43 -17.83 10.93
N LEU A 187 17.27 -18.97 11.63
CA LEU A 187 18.33 -19.52 12.46
C LEU A 187 19.30 -20.31 11.58
N PRO A 188 20.61 -20.01 11.61
CA PRO A 188 21.59 -20.69 10.78
C PRO A 188 21.78 -22.15 11.22
N SER A 189 21.63 -23.09 10.29
CA SER A 189 21.86 -24.52 10.48
C SER A 189 22.02 -25.22 9.12
N ALA A 190 22.28 -26.53 9.10
CA ALA A 190 22.32 -27.32 7.86
C ALA A 190 20.97 -27.30 7.10
N THR A 191 19.85 -27.18 7.84
CA THR A 191 18.50 -26.99 7.31
C THR A 191 17.87 -25.80 8.04
N PRO A 192 18.05 -24.56 7.54
CA PRO A 192 17.69 -23.36 8.28
C PRO A 192 16.22 -23.31 8.68
N PHE A 193 15.95 -22.82 9.90
CA PHE A 193 14.59 -22.56 10.37
C PHE A 193 14.20 -21.12 10.03
N TYR A 194 13.16 -20.93 9.21
CA TYR A 194 12.78 -19.62 8.67
C TYR A 194 11.57 -19.01 9.41
N PHE A 195 11.68 -17.72 9.73
CA PHE A 195 10.58 -16.89 10.20
C PHE A 195 10.01 -16.11 9.01
N ASN A 196 8.98 -16.66 8.36
CA ASN A 196 8.49 -16.14 7.09
C ASN A 196 7.36 -15.11 7.21
N GLU A 197 6.70 -15.00 8.36
CA GLU A 197 5.57 -14.08 8.55
C GLU A 197 6.01 -12.77 9.19
N LEU A 198 6.18 -11.74 8.36
CA LEU A 198 6.49 -10.40 8.82
C LEU A 198 5.27 -9.74 9.49
N ASN A 199 5.47 -9.17 10.68
CA ASN A 199 4.42 -8.50 11.44
C ASN A 199 4.58 -6.97 11.49
N PRO A 200 3.48 -6.22 11.66
CA PRO A 200 3.50 -4.75 11.78
C PRO A 200 4.40 -4.21 12.89
N ASP A 201 4.43 -4.89 14.04
CA ASP A 201 5.21 -4.48 15.22
C ASP A 201 6.71 -4.47 14.96
N ASP A 202 7.17 -5.22 13.96
CA ASP A 202 8.59 -5.27 13.60
C ASP A 202 9.03 -4.03 12.81
N PHE A 203 8.11 -3.31 12.17
CA PHE A 203 8.43 -2.28 11.17
C PHE A 203 9.22 -1.07 11.72
N PRO A 204 8.89 -0.50 12.89
CA PRO A 204 9.69 0.59 13.48
C PRO A 204 11.11 0.15 13.85
N ALA A 205 11.28 -1.10 14.30
CA ALA A 205 12.59 -1.67 14.63
C ALA A 205 13.42 -1.97 13.37
N PHE A 206 12.78 -2.47 12.31
CA PHE A 206 13.39 -2.68 11.00
C PHE A 206 13.88 -1.37 10.37
N LEU A 207 13.07 -0.31 10.40
CA LEU A 207 13.47 1.02 9.91
C LEU A 207 14.71 1.55 10.61
N ARG A 208 14.81 1.35 11.94
CA ARG A 208 15.99 1.79 12.71
C ARG A 208 17.25 1.05 12.28
N ARG A 209 17.22 -0.27 12.12
CA ARG A 209 18.41 -1.05 11.72
C ARG A 209 18.79 -0.88 10.25
N LEU A 210 17.82 -0.81 9.33
CA LEU A 210 18.11 -0.70 7.89
C LEU A 210 18.60 0.69 7.46
N ILE A 211 18.22 1.75 8.18
CA ILE A 211 18.53 3.13 7.81
C ILE A 211 19.71 3.69 8.60
N PHE A 212 19.92 3.26 9.85
CA PHE A 212 20.94 3.85 10.74
C PHE A 212 22.18 2.97 11.00
N ASP A 213 22.19 1.70 10.58
CA ASP A 213 23.37 0.83 10.70
C ASP A 213 24.19 0.74 9.38
N VAL A 214 24.15 1.78 8.54
CA VAL A 214 25.02 1.93 7.34
C VAL A 214 25.85 3.21 7.45
#